data_AF-A0A093T1M9-F1
#
_entry.id   AF-A0A093T1M9-F1
#
_cell.length_a   1.000
_cell.length_b   1.000
_cell.length_c   1.000
_cell.angle_alpha   90.00
_cell.angle_beta   90.00
_cell.angle_gamma   90.00
#
_symmetry.space_group_name_H-M   'P 1'
#
loop_
_entity.id
_entity.type
_entity.pdbx_description
1 polymer ?
#
loop_
_entity_poly.entity_id
_entity_poly.type
_entity_poly.pdbx_seq_one_letter_code
_entity_poly.pdbx_strand_id
1 'polypeptide(L)'
;CTLDSEVALRVGGDFFFDPQPGDSPVNLVLIAGGVGINPLFSILLHIADLHGYQEGKGNGHKLGTVKLYYSAKNTSELLFKVN
;
A
#
# COMPACT_ATOMS: atom_id res chain seq x y z
N CYS A 1 17.70 -6.79 16.22
CA CYS A 1 16.77 -7.38 17.21
C CYS A 1 16.67 -8.87 16.93
N THR A 2 16.42 -9.68 17.95
CA THR A 2 15.97 -11.06 17.77
C THR A 2 14.46 -11.10 17.88
N LEU A 3 13.85 -12.24 17.55
CA LEU A 3 12.48 -12.50 17.97
C LEU A 3 12.36 -12.24 19.49
N ASP A 4 11.20 -11.71 19.90
CA ASP A 4 10.86 -11.35 21.28
C ASP A 4 11.68 -10.21 21.91
N SER A 5 12.49 -9.49 21.13
CA SER A 5 13.11 -8.24 21.62
C SER A 5 12.07 -7.15 21.85
N GLU A 6 12.10 -6.50 23.01
CA GLU A 6 11.35 -5.26 23.23
C GLU A 6 11.90 -4.13 22.37
N VAL A 7 11.01 -3.35 21.77
CA VAL A 7 11.35 -2.19 20.92
C VAL A 7 10.47 -1.00 21.27
N ALA A 8 11.06 0.19 21.30
CA ALA A 8 10.29 1.41 21.45
C ALA A 8 9.59 1.76 20.12
N LEU A 9 8.27 1.83 20.15
CA LEU A 9 7.45 2.22 19.00
C LEU A 9 7.10 3.70 19.07
N ARG A 10 7.25 4.39 17.94
CA ARG A 10 6.69 5.72 17.73
C ARG A 10 5.81 5.69 16.50
N VAL A 11 4.58 6.14 16.65
CA VAL A 11 3.63 6.32 15.55
C VAL A 11 3.70 7.77 15.08
N GLY A 12 3.62 7.99 13.78
CA GLY A 12 3.58 9.32 13.18
C GLY A 12 3.55 9.27 11.64
N GLY A 13 3.40 10.45 11.04
CA GLY A 13 3.27 10.63 9.59
C GLY A 13 1.82 10.92 9.17
N ASP A 14 1.69 11.68 8.10
CA ASP A 14 0.44 12.09 7.44
C ASP A 14 0.37 11.57 5.99
N PHE A 15 1.16 10.54 5.69
CA PHE A 15 1.25 9.93 4.37
C PHE A 15 0.39 8.67 4.28
N PHE A 16 -0.87 8.85 3.91
CA PHE A 16 -1.86 7.78 3.79
C PHE A 16 -2.81 8.02 2.62
N PHE A 17 -3.53 6.97 2.23
CA PHE A 17 -4.63 7.03 1.28
C PHE A 17 -5.85 6.40 1.95
N ASP A 18 -6.83 7.24 2.33
CA ASP A 18 -8.01 6.86 3.10
C ASP A 18 -9.30 7.35 2.39
N PRO A 19 -9.70 6.70 1.29
CA PRO A 19 -10.89 7.09 0.54
C PRO A 19 -12.15 6.86 1.38
N GLN A 20 -12.98 7.89 1.52
CA GLN A 20 -14.20 7.81 2.31
C GLN A 20 -15.37 7.24 1.50
N PRO A 21 -16.36 6.61 2.17
CA PRO A 21 -17.61 6.24 1.52
C PRO A 21 -18.31 7.46 0.92
N GLY A 22 -18.40 7.54 -0.42
CA GLY A 22 -18.99 8.66 -1.15
C GLY A 22 -18.01 9.51 -1.94
N ASP A 23 -16.69 9.36 -1.73
CA ASP A 23 -15.72 10.05 -2.60
C ASP A 23 -15.87 9.54 -4.05
N SER A 24 -15.45 10.38 -5.00
CA SER A 24 -15.41 9.96 -6.40
C SER A 24 -14.23 9.01 -6.64
N PRO A 25 -14.38 7.98 -7.48
CA PRO A 25 -13.28 7.09 -7.86
C PRO A 25 -12.08 7.88 -8.41
N VAL A 26 -10.87 7.55 -7.93
CA VAL A 26 -9.62 8.15 -8.42
C VAL A 26 -8.67 7.10 -8.97
N ASN A 27 -7.89 7.50 -9.98
CA ASN A 27 -6.74 6.71 -10.44
C ASN A 27 -5.54 7.02 -9.55
N LEU A 28 -4.80 5.97 -9.15
CA LEU A 28 -3.68 6.09 -8.22
C LEU A 28 -2.37 5.63 -8.87
N VAL A 29 -1.33 6.44 -8.75
CA VAL A 29 0.04 6.09 -9.14
C VAL A 29 0.93 6.18 -7.91
N LEU A 30 1.49 5.04 -7.51
CA LEU A 30 2.42 4.91 -6.39
C LEU A 30 3.83 4.81 -6.94
N ILE A 31 4.74 5.69 -6.50
CA ILE A 31 6.13 5.71 -6.98
C ILE A 31 7.07 5.57 -5.78
N ALA A 32 7.85 4.49 -5.77
CA ALA A 32 8.72 4.13 -4.66
C ALA A 32 10.18 3.95 -5.10
N GLY A 33 11.09 4.27 -4.17
CA GLY A 33 12.51 3.96 -4.27
C GLY A 33 13.02 3.32 -2.97
N GLY A 34 13.76 2.22 -3.07
CA GLY A 34 14.35 1.55 -1.90
C GLY A 34 13.31 1.24 -0.82
N VAL A 35 13.59 1.58 0.43
CA VAL A 35 12.68 1.38 1.59
C VAL A 35 11.44 2.28 1.57
N GLY A 36 11.39 3.29 0.71
CA GLY A 36 10.21 4.14 0.50
C GLY A 36 9.00 3.36 -0.03
N ILE A 37 9.19 2.12 -0.45
CA ILE A 37 8.11 1.19 -0.80
C ILE A 37 7.22 0.84 0.40
N ASN A 38 7.69 0.95 1.64
CA ASN A 38 6.96 0.42 2.81
C ASN A 38 5.56 1.06 3.00
N PRO A 39 5.39 2.40 3.04
CA PRO A 39 4.05 2.99 3.14
C PRO A 39 3.19 2.71 1.90
N LEU A 40 3.79 2.72 0.71
CA LEU A 40 3.08 2.52 -0.56
C LEU A 40 2.60 1.08 -0.74
N PHE A 41 3.37 0.10 -0.27
CA PHE A 41 2.95 -1.30 -0.26
C PHE A 41 1.81 -1.53 0.73
N SER A 42 1.85 -0.88 1.90
CA SER A 42 0.71 -0.89 2.85
C SER A 42 -0.56 -0.33 2.21
N ILE A 43 -0.45 0.78 1.46
CA ILE A 43 -1.59 1.36 0.72
C ILE A 43 -2.08 0.39 -0.37
N LEU A 44 -1.18 -0.22 -1.12
CA LEU A 44 -1.53 -1.16 -2.19
C LEU A 44 -2.30 -2.38 -1.64
N LEU A 45 -1.86 -2.94 -0.51
CA LEU A 45 -2.56 -4.03 0.16
C LEU A 45 -3.96 -3.60 0.63
N HIS A 46 -4.08 -2.43 1.25
CA HIS A 46 -5.38 -1.91 1.69
C HIS A 46 -6.36 -1.72 0.52
N ILE A 47 -5.88 -1.20 -0.62
CA ILE A 47 -6.66 -1.06 -1.85
C ILE A 47 -7.10 -2.42 -2.40
N ALA A 48 -6.21 -3.41 -2.41
CA ALA A 48 -6.53 -4.76 -2.86
C ALA A 48 -7.64 -5.39 -1.99
N ASP A 49 -7.59 -5.18 -0.67
CA ASP A 49 -8.64 -5.61 0.26
C ASP A 49 -9.96 -4.92 -0.06
N LEU A 50 -9.98 -3.59 -0.23
CA LEU A 50 -11.18 -2.83 -0.59
C LEU A 50 -11.80 -3.30 -1.92
N HIS A 51 -10.97 -3.67 -2.90
CA HIS A 51 -11.43 -4.24 -4.16
C HIS A 51 -12.07 -5.63 -3.97
N GLY A 52 -11.46 -6.50 -3.17
CA GLY A 52 -12.03 -7.82 -2.86
C GLY A 52 -13.36 -7.73 -2.11
N TYR A 53 -13.51 -6.77 -1.20
CA TYR A 53 -14.79 -6.51 -0.51
C TYR A 53 -15.90 -6.04 -1.46
N GLN A 54 -15.58 -5.35 -2.57
CA GLN A 54 -16.56 -4.89 -3.55
C GLN A 54 -17.21 -6.04 -4.31
N GLU A 55 -16.39 -6.98 -4.79
CA GLU A 55 -16.88 -8.13 -5.55
C GLU A 55 -17.86 -9.00 -4.75
N GLY A 56 -17.72 -9.04 -3.42
CA GLY A 56 -18.57 -9.85 -2.53
C GLY A 56 -19.87 -9.18 -2.04
N LYS A 57 -19.97 -7.85 -2.01
CA LYS A 57 -21.11 -7.15 -1.34
C LYS A 57 -21.79 -6.03 -2.14
N GLY A 58 -21.30 -5.69 -3.34
CA GLY A 58 -22.01 -4.81 -4.28
C GLY A 58 -22.19 -3.33 -3.86
N ASN A 59 -21.63 -2.90 -2.73
CA ASN A 59 -21.83 -1.56 -2.18
C ASN A 59 -20.52 -0.89 -1.69
N GLY A 60 -19.38 -1.24 -2.29
CA GLY A 60 -18.07 -0.69 -1.93
C GLY A 60 -17.62 0.48 -2.81
N HIS A 61 -16.62 1.22 -2.33
CA HIS A 61 -16.06 2.41 -2.97
C HIS A 61 -15.37 2.08 -4.31
N LYS A 62 -15.94 2.42 -5.46
CA LYS A 62 -15.30 2.13 -6.77
C LYS A 62 -13.90 2.76 -6.84
N LEU A 63 -12.89 1.92 -7.02
CA LEU A 63 -11.51 2.37 -7.23
C LEU A 63 -11.26 2.56 -8.73
N GLY A 64 -10.43 3.55 -9.08
CA GLY A 64 -9.90 3.68 -10.43
C GLY A 64 -8.74 2.71 -10.68
N THR A 65 -7.98 2.97 -11.75
CA THR A 65 -6.76 2.20 -12.04
C THR A 65 -5.68 2.51 -11.01
N VAL A 66 -5.00 1.47 -10.54
CA VAL A 66 -3.87 1.59 -9.60
C VAL A 66 -2.59 1.06 -10.26
N LYS A 67 -1.53 1.85 -10.23
CA LYS A 67 -0.20 1.48 -10.75
C LYS A 67 0.89 1.72 -9.71
N LEU A 68 1.78 0.74 -9.54
CA LEU A 68 2.99 0.86 -8.73
C LEU A 68 4.21 0.86 -9.64
N TYR A 69 5.05 1.89 -9.49
CA TYR A 69 6.40 1.93 -10.04
C TYR A 69 7.39 1.89 -8.89
N TYR A 70 8.20 0.84 -8.85
CA TYR A 70 9.16 0.62 -7.78
C TYR A 70 10.56 0.45 -8.37
N SER A 71 11.51 1.20 -7.81
CA SER A 71 12.92 1.11 -8.17
C SER A 71 13.79 0.79 -6.96
N ALA A 72 14.87 0.07 -7.22
CA ALA A 72 15.96 -0.18 -6.29
C ALA A 72 17.29 -0.13 -7.08
N LYS A 73 18.42 -0.17 -6.38
CA LYS A 73 19.74 -0.13 -7.02
C LYS A 73 19.96 -1.31 -7.96
N ASN A 74 19.41 -2.47 -7.63
CA ASN A 74 19.41 -3.69 -8.43
C ASN A 74 18.19 -4.55 -8.09
N THR A 75 17.93 -5.60 -8.87
CA THR A 75 16.77 -6.47 -8.70
C THR A 75 16.80 -7.29 -7.41
N SER A 76 17.98 -7.55 -6.85
CA SER A 76 18.15 -8.26 -5.58
C SER A 76 17.68 -7.42 -4.39
N GLU A 77 17.72 -6.10 -4.50
CA GLU A 77 17.27 -5.15 -3.49
C GLU A 77 15.77 -4.80 -3.59
N LEU A 78 15.06 -5.31 -4.60
CA LEU A 78 13.61 -5.14 -4.69
C LEU A 78 12.92 -5.93 -3.57
N LEU A 79 12.36 -5.20 -2.62
CA LEU A 79 11.53 -5.73 -1.54
C LEU A 79 10.19 -6.24 -2.08
N PHE A 80 9.59 -7.22 -1.38
CA PHE A 80 8.28 -7.81 -1.68
C PHE A 80 8.14 -8.48 -3.05
N LYS A 81 9.25 -8.73 -3.77
CA LYS A 81 9.21 -9.57 -4.97
C LYS A 81 8.95 -11.02 -4.58
N VAL A 82 8.05 -11.68 -5.31
CA VAL A 82 7.90 -13.14 -5.23
C VAL A 82 9.07 -13.75 -6.00
N ASN A 83 9.77 -14.70 -5.38
CA ASN A 83 10.87 -15.44 -6.02
C ASN A 83 10.33 -16.65 -6.80
#